data_AF-A0A9D9MWR6-F1
#
_entry.id   AF-A0A9D9MWR6-F1
#
_cell.length_a   1.000
_cell.length_b   1.000
_cell.length_c   1.000
_cell.angle_alpha   90.00
_cell.angle_beta   90.00
_cell.angle_gamma   90.00
#
_symmetry.space_group_name_H-M   'P 1'
#
loop_
_entity.id
_entity.type
_entity.pdbx_description
1 polymer ?
#
loop_
_entity_poly.entity_id
_entity_poly.type
_entity_poly.pdbx_seq_one_letter_code
_entity_poly.pdbx_strand_id
1 'polypeptide(L)' 'MVGKDGRVTVHVSNHGNPVDVSGASAKLTVLSGADRSEVELKPVGGDRLEGQGSIASGAKLLVTLQWPGKKPLQGRAVMR' A
#
# COMPACT_ATOMS: atom_id res chain seq x y z
N MET A 1 -12.90 1.43 -3.77
CA MET A 1 -12.29 0.25 -4.46
C MET A 1 -13.15 -0.98 -4.16
N VAL A 2 -13.35 -1.90 -5.10
CA VAL A 2 -14.16 -3.11 -4.85
C VAL A 2 -13.25 -4.34 -4.90
N GLY A 3 -13.04 -4.97 -3.75
CA GLY A 3 -12.27 -6.22 -3.64
C GLY A 3 -13.16 -7.42 -3.90
N LYS A 4 -13.12 -7.94 -5.13
CA LYS A 4 -13.40 -9.36 -5.38
C LYS A 4 -12.07 -10.09 -5.08
N ASP A 5 -12.10 -11.10 -4.20
CA ASP A 5 -10.97 -11.96 -3.82
C ASP A 5 -9.90 -11.43 -2.85
N GLY A 6 -10.16 -10.35 -2.09
CA GLY A 6 -9.23 -9.93 -1.02
C GLY A 6 -7.82 -9.58 -1.51
N ARG A 7 -7.67 -9.25 -2.80
CA ARG A 7 -6.42 -8.73 -3.37
C ARG A 7 -6.41 -7.21 -3.25
N VAL A 8 -5.35 -6.68 -2.67
CA VAL A 8 -5.08 -5.25 -2.58
C VAL A 8 -4.00 -4.91 -3.60
N THR A 9 -4.27 -3.93 -4.45
CA THR A 9 -3.27 -3.38 -5.38
C THR A 9 -3.02 -1.92 -5.01
N VAL A 10 -1.74 -1.54 -4.91
CA VAL A 10 -1.30 -0.17 -4.67
C VAL A 10 -0.40 0.28 -5.82
N HIS A 11 -0.71 1.44 -6.39
CA HIS A 11 0.13 2.14 -7.37
C HIS A 11 0.88 3.25 -6.67
N VAL A 12 2.21 3.27 -6.81
CA VAL A 12 3.06 4.25 -6.14
C VAL A 12 3.44 5.36 -7.11
N SER A 13 3.02 6.58 -6.79
CA SER A 13 3.40 7.78 -7.54
C SER A 13 3.85 8.89 -6.59
N ASN A 14 4.88 9.63 -6.98
CA ASN A 14 5.36 10.81 -6.28
C ASN A 14 5.20 12.04 -7.17
N HIS A 15 4.40 13.02 -6.72
CA HIS A 15 4.05 14.21 -7.51
C HIS A 15 3.53 13.88 -8.93
N GLY A 16 2.76 12.79 -9.06
CA GLY A 16 2.23 12.32 -10.35
C GLY A 16 3.19 11.47 -11.19
N ASN A 17 4.47 11.36 -10.79
CA ASN A 17 5.42 10.49 -11.46
C ASN A 17 5.37 9.08 -10.85
N PRO A 18 5.20 8.01 -11.65
CA PRO A 18 5.28 6.65 -11.14
C PRO A 18 6.66 6.40 -10.54
N VAL A 19 6.69 5.73 -9.39
CA VAL A 19 7.92 5.38 -8.68
C VAL A 19 8.14 3.89 -8.84
N ASP A 20 9.28 3.50 -9.41
CA ASP A 20 9.65 2.09 -9.47
C ASP A 20 9.84 1.52 -8.05
N VAL A 21 9.12 0.45 -7.76
CA VAL A 21 9.10 -0.22 -6.45
C VAL A 21 9.94 -1.50 -6.44
N SER A 22 10.75 -1.72 -7.47
CA SER A 22 11.59 -2.91 -7.58
C SER A 22 12.62 -2.94 -6.45
N GLY A 23 12.73 -4.07 -5.76
CA GLY A 23 13.60 -4.23 -4.59
C GLY A 23 13.13 -3.47 -3.34
N ALA A 24 11.94 -2.85 -3.36
CA ALA A 24 11.33 -2.27 -2.19
C ALA A 24 10.58 -3.33 -1.37
N SER A 25 10.54 -3.14 -0.06
CA SER A 25 9.56 -3.77 0.82
C SER A 25 8.44 -2.79 1.10
N ALA A 26 7.20 -3.27 1.08
CA ALA A 26 6.04 -2.43 1.29
C ALA A 26 5.09 -3.02 2.34
N LYS A 27 4.56 -2.15 3.20
CA LYS A 27 3.59 -2.52 4.22
C LYS A 27 2.43 -1.54 4.21
N LEU A 28 1.21 -2.07 4.15
CA LEU A 28 0.00 -1.29 4.27
C LEU A 28 -0.62 -1.53 5.65
N THR A 29 -0.69 -0.48 6.46
CA THR A 29 -1.47 -0.47 7.68
C THR A 29 -2.86 0.09 7.38
N VAL A 30 -3.88 -0.68 7.73
CA VAL A 30 -5.30 -0.34 7.59
C VAL A 30 -5.84 -0.04 8.98
N LEU A 31 -6.45 1.13 9.13
CA LEU A 31 -7.08 1.58 10.38
C LEU A 31 -8.57 1.79 10.13
N SER A 32 -9.39 0.95 10.74
CA SER A 32 -10.86 0.96 10.61
C SER A 32 -11.47 1.22 11.98
N GLY A 33 -11.77 2.48 12.29
CA GLY A 33 -12.21 2.85 13.64
C GLY A 33 -11.13 2.56 14.68
N ALA A 34 -11.38 1.63 15.60
CA ALA A 34 -10.42 1.16 16.60
C ALA A 34 -9.54 -0.01 16.10
N ASP A 35 -9.95 -0.68 15.01
CA ASP A 35 -9.25 -1.84 14.48
C ASP A 35 -8.04 -1.44 13.65
N ARG A 36 -6.96 -2.20 13.82
CA ARG A 36 -5.72 -2.10 13.04
C ARG A 36 -5.43 -3.44 12.39
N SER A 37 -5.19 -3.42 11.09
CA SER A 37 -4.71 -4.57 10.33
C SER A 37 -3.51 -4.18 9.50
N GLU A 38 -2.65 -5.16 9.22
CA GLU A 38 -1.46 -4.94 8.40
C GLU A 38 -1.46 -5.92 7.24
N VAL A 39 -1.19 -5.40 6.05
CA VAL A 39 -1.12 -6.14 4.80
C VAL A 39 0.29 -6.00 4.27
N GLU A 40 0.98 -7.11 4.11
CA GLU A 40 2.25 -7.14 3.40
C GLU A 40 2.00 -6.95 1.90
N LEU A 41 2.73 -6.01 1.33
CA LEU A 41 2.66 -5.66 -0.08
C LEU A 41 3.97 -6.07 -0.74
N LYS A 42 3.88 -6.81 -1.85
CA LYS A 42 5.02 -7.25 -2.64
C LYS A 42 5.04 -6.52 -3.98
N PRO A 43 6.19 -6.04 -4.45
CA PRO A 43 6.35 -5.54 -5.80
C PRO A 43 5.98 -6.62 -6.82
N VAL A 44 5.09 -6.27 -7.75
CA VAL A 44 4.72 -7.14 -8.88
C VAL A 44 5.24 -6.60 -10.22
N GLY A 45 6.01 -5.50 -10.17
CA GLY A 45 6.67 -4.87 -11.31
C GLY A 45 6.30 -3.39 -11.47
N GLY A 46 7.26 -2.61 -11.96
CA GLY A 46 7.10 -1.16 -12.18
C GLY A 46 6.75 -0.44 -10.87
N ASP A 47 5.63 0.29 -10.88
CA ASP A 47 5.11 1.07 -9.75
C ASP A 47 4.05 0.32 -8.92
N ARG A 48 3.83 -0.96 -9.20
CA ARG A 48 2.71 -1.74 -8.65
C ARG A 48 3.15 -2.67 -7.53
N LEU A 49 2.35 -2.63 -6.47
CA LEU A 49 2.46 -3.50 -5.30
C LEU A 49 1.16 -4.26 -5.12
N GLU A 50 1.26 -5.52 -4.71
CA GLU A 50 0.08 -6.35 -4.41
C GLU A 50 0.24 -7.09 -3.09
N GLY A 51 -0.88 -7.24 -2.39
CA GLY A 51 -0.97 -8.03 -1.17
C GLY A 51 -2.36 -8.65 -1.03
N GLN A 52 -2.53 -9.47 -0.01
CA GLN A 52 -3.82 -10.03 0.34
C GLN A 52 -4.34 -9.38 1.62
N GLY A 53 -5.56 -8.85 1.56
CA GLY A 53 -6.22 -8.19 2.67
C GLY A 53 -7.59 -7.65 2.28
N SER A 54 -8.44 -7.49 3.28
CA SER A 54 -9.72 -6.79 3.13
C SER A 54 -9.60 -5.39 3.71
N ILE A 55 -10.08 -4.40 2.98
CA ILE A 55 -10.05 -3.00 3.38
C ILE A 55 -11.47 -2.47 3.39
N ALA A 56 -11.96 -2.07 4.56
CA ALA A 56 -13.27 -1.48 4.69
C ALA A 56 -13.30 -0.06 4.10
N SER A 57 -14.43 0.35 3.53
CA SER A 57 -14.67 1.75 3.18
C SER A 57 -14.55 2.65 4.41
N GLY A 58 -14.00 3.85 4.23
CA GLY A 58 -13.69 4.79 5.31
C GLY A 58 -12.42 4.46 6.10
N ALA A 59 -11.78 3.31 5.86
CA ALA A 59 -10.52 2.97 6.53
C ALA A 59 -9.41 3.96 6.16
N LYS A 60 -8.64 4.38 7.17
CA LYS A 60 -7.40 5.16 6.96
C LYS A 60 -6.29 4.19 6.60
N LEU A 61 -5.61 4.47 5.51
CA LEU A 61 -4.55 3.67 4.94
C LEU A 61 -3.22 4.38 5.13
N LEU A 62 -2.23 3.67 5.64
CA LEU A 62 -0.84 4.11 5.72
C LEU A 62 0.02 3.10 4.97
N VAL A 63 0.56 3.50 3.83
CA VAL A 63 1.54 2.71 3.07
C VAL A 63 2.93 3.19 3.47
N THR A 64 3.80 2.26 3.83
CA THR A 64 5.23 2.51 4.03
C THR A 64 6.01 1.67 3.04
N LEU A 65 6.81 2.33 2.21
CA LEU A 65 7.79 1.74 1.31
C LEU A 65 9.19 1.94 1.86
N GLN A 66 10.00 0.91 1.77
CA GLN A 66 11.39 0.96 2.19
C GLN A 66 12.28 0.27 1.17
N TRP A 67 13.35 0.93 0.77
CA TRP A 67 14.43 0.30 0.01
C TRP A 67 15.67 0.15 0.89
N PRO A 68 16.50 -0.86 0.65
CA PRO A 68 17.82 -0.96 1.28
C PRO A 68 18.63 0.32 1.04
N GLY A 69 19.08 0.96 2.12
CA GLY A 69 19.94 2.15 2.04
C GLY A 69 19.25 3.46 1.59
N LYS A 70 17.91 3.49 1.44
CA LYS A 70 17.17 4.74 1.16
C LYS A 70 16.22 5.11 2.28
N LYS A 71 15.84 6.40 2.32
CA LYS A 71 14.79 6.87 3.22
C LYS A 71 13.46 6.19 2.88
N PRO A 72 12.67 5.77 3.90
CA PRO A 72 11.36 5.21 3.67
C PRO A 72 10.43 6.27 3.07
N LEU A 73 9.60 5.85 2.11
CA LEU A 73 8.55 6.66 1.52
C LEU A 73 7.23 6.27 2.16
N GLN A 74 6.47 7.25 2.65
CA GLN A 74 5.17 7.00 3.28
C GLN A 74 4.05 7.73 2.54
N GLY A 75 2.95 7.03 2.31
CA GLY A 75 1.73 7.57 1.73
C GLY A 75 0.53 7.33 2.65
N ARG A 76 -0.38 8.30 2.72
CA ARG A 76 -1.64 8.18 3.45
C ARG A 76 -2.81 8.35 2.51
N ALA A 77 -3.81 7.50 2.66
CA ALA A 77 -5.05 7.57 1.89
C ALA A 77 -6.24 7.20 2.78
N VAL A 78 -7.45 7.50 2.30
CA VAL A 78 -8.68 7.00 2.91
C VAL A 78 -9.40 6.17 1.86
N MET A 79 -9.75 4.93 2.23
CA MET A 79 -10.56 4.08 1.36
C MET A 79 -11.92 4.74 1.16
N ARG A 80 -12.33 4.92 -0.09
CA ARG A 80 -13.69 5.29 -0.45
C ARG A 80 -14.44 4.04 -0.90
#